data_AF-A0A7V8WGT2-F1
#
_entry.id   AF-A0A7V8WGT2-F1
#
_cell.length_a   1.000
_cell.length_b   1.000
_cell.length_c   1.000
_cell.angle_alpha   90.00
_cell.angle_beta   90.00
_cell.angle_gamma   90.00
#
_symmetry.space_group_name_H-M   'P 1'
#
loop_
_entity.id
_entity.type
_entity.pdbx_description
1 polymer ?
#
loop_
_entity_poly.entity_id
_entity_poly.type
_entity_poly.pdbx_seq_one_letter_code
_entity_poly.pdbx_strand_id
1 'polypeptide(L)'
;MISARYLPAVAALLALAAIPTVLHSYMGPRLEDGHSVNALPLRLNGMEGRSSERSPGWVRELYGTSDFVERKYGAALTLFVARSPDPKGLYHHPEHGVAHGDGYERAFVVRRPEHPEVPIFVLESPRGDRSVYALLYEGEFIEHPIRFQLQNAFALLVRPRSLMTLFFVRGNPAGDSQAAVASSGEALLLAAIDSFLAQPGTPLP
;
A
#
# COMPACT_ATOMS: atom_id res chain seq x y z
N MET A 1 41.85 -16.73 12.16
CA MET A 1 42.27 -15.63 13.07
C MET A 1 42.37 -14.36 12.24
N ILE A 2 41.62 -13.31 12.58
CA ILE A 2 41.79 -11.99 11.96
C ILE A 2 43.08 -11.39 12.53
N SER A 3 44.00 -10.95 11.68
CA SER A 3 45.23 -10.28 12.14
C SER A 3 44.87 -8.97 12.86
N ALA A 4 45.50 -8.71 14.01
CA ALA A 4 45.23 -7.52 14.83
C ALA A 4 45.37 -6.19 14.04
N ARG A 5 46.18 -6.17 12.97
CA ARG A 5 46.32 -5.00 12.08
C ARG A 5 45.03 -4.60 11.36
N TYR A 6 44.10 -5.53 11.19
CA TYR A 6 42.79 -5.27 10.56
C TYR A 6 41.70 -4.95 11.57
N LEU A 7 41.97 -5.06 12.89
CA LEU A 7 40.97 -4.88 13.93
C LEU A 7 40.27 -3.50 13.86
N PRO A 8 40.96 -2.36 13.63
CA PRO A 8 40.29 -1.07 13.50
C PRO A 8 39.30 -1.02 12.33
N ALA A 9 39.70 -1.55 11.17
CA ALA A 9 38.85 -1.57 9.98
C ALA A 9 37.63 -2.49 10.17
N VAL A 10 37.82 -3.67 10.78
CA VAL A 10 36.74 -4.60 11.10
C VAL A 10 35.78 -3.97 12.12
N ALA A 11 36.29 -3.33 13.17
CA ALA A 11 35.45 -2.64 14.15
C ALA A 11 34.60 -1.53 13.52
N ALA A 12 35.17 -0.73 12.62
CA ALA A 12 34.44 0.30 11.90
C ALA A 12 33.32 -0.29 11.02
N LEU A 13 33.61 -1.37 10.27
CA LEU A 13 32.60 -2.06 9.45
C LEU A 13 31.47 -2.66 10.29
N LEU A 14 31.79 -3.26 11.44
CA LEU A 14 30.78 -3.79 12.35
C LEU A 14 29.93 -2.69 12.96
N ALA A 15 30.52 -1.55 13.33
CA ALA A 15 29.78 -0.39 13.83
C ALA A 15 28.81 0.15 12.76
N LEU A 16 29.26 0.28 11.50
CA LEU A 16 28.40 0.68 10.39
C LEU A 16 27.28 -0.33 10.13
N ALA A 17 27.58 -1.63 10.17
CA ALA A 17 26.61 -2.71 10.00
C ALA A 17 25.58 -2.78 11.14
N ALA A 18 25.91 -2.26 12.33
CA ALA A 18 24.99 -2.22 13.48
C ALA A 18 23.95 -1.10 13.37
N ILE A 19 24.19 -0.04 12.57
CA ILE A 19 23.29 1.11 12.46
C ILE A 19 21.85 0.69 12.09
N PRO A 20 21.60 -0.11 11.04
CA PRO A 20 20.24 -0.52 10.68
C PRO A 20 19.57 -1.36 11.77
N THR A 21 20.35 -2.22 12.45
CA THR A 21 19.83 -3.04 13.54
C THR A 21 19.39 -2.18 14.72
N VAL A 22 20.21 -1.23 15.16
CA VAL A 22 19.87 -0.29 16.23
C VAL A 22 18.64 0.53 15.84
N LEU A 23 18.64 1.10 14.64
CA LEU A 23 17.57 1.97 14.20
C LEU A 23 16.24 1.21 14.06
N HIS A 24 16.21 0.07 13.38
CA HIS A 24 14.95 -0.60 13.07
C HIS A 24 14.49 -1.63 14.10
N SER A 25 15.40 -2.24 14.86
CA SER A 25 15.04 -3.27 15.85
C SER A 25 14.91 -2.72 17.26
N TYR A 26 15.65 -1.66 17.60
CA TYR A 26 15.64 -1.09 18.95
C TYR A 26 14.89 0.24 19.03
N MET A 27 15.14 1.17 18.10
CA MET A 27 14.48 2.48 18.13
C MET A 27 13.10 2.47 17.43
N GLY A 28 12.99 1.73 16.32
CA GLY A 28 11.76 1.61 15.53
C GLY A 28 11.11 2.94 15.09
N PRO A 29 11.87 4.00 14.72
CA PRO A 29 11.28 5.30 14.43
C PRO A 29 10.41 5.25 13.19
N ARG A 30 9.24 5.92 13.26
CA ARG A 30 8.27 6.03 12.17
C ARG A 30 7.99 7.50 11.88
N LEU A 31 7.82 7.82 10.61
CA LEU A 31 7.33 9.13 10.19
C LEU A 31 5.83 9.04 9.95
N GLU A 32 5.08 9.78 10.75
CA GLU A 32 3.63 9.94 10.62
C GLU A 32 3.34 11.26 9.92
N ASP A 33 2.44 11.22 8.94
CA ASP A 33 1.98 12.36 8.13
C ASP A 33 0.62 12.90 8.62
N GLY A 34 0.11 12.39 9.75
CA GLY A 34 -1.19 12.76 10.33
C GLY A 34 -2.42 12.17 9.62
N HIS A 35 -2.26 11.50 8.48
CA HIS A 35 -3.37 10.82 7.81
C HIS A 35 -3.73 9.52 8.54
N SER A 36 -4.97 9.04 8.37
CA SER A 36 -5.37 7.69 8.77
C SER A 36 -6.43 7.14 7.82
N VAL A 37 -6.34 5.85 7.49
CA VAL A 37 -7.36 5.20 6.65
C VAL A 37 -8.68 5.02 7.39
N ASN A 38 -8.65 5.02 8.73
CA ASN A 38 -9.86 4.94 9.55
C ASN A 38 -10.73 6.21 9.43
N ALA A 39 -10.12 7.34 9.05
CA ALA A 39 -10.83 8.59 8.80
C ALA A 39 -11.56 8.63 7.44
N LEU A 40 -11.40 7.60 6.58
CA LEU A 40 -12.16 7.52 5.34
C LEU A 40 -13.67 7.45 5.62
N PRO A 41 -14.50 8.26 4.95
CA PRO A 41 -15.94 8.28 5.15
C PRO A 41 -16.56 6.97 4.69
N LEU A 42 -17.63 6.54 5.36
CA LEU A 42 -18.38 5.33 4.97
C LEU A 42 -18.98 5.46 3.56
N ARG A 43 -19.28 6.68 3.12
CA ARG A 43 -19.83 6.95 1.79
C ARG A 43 -18.74 7.49 0.88
N LEU A 44 -18.50 6.81 -0.24
CA LEU A 44 -17.53 7.19 -1.27
C LEU A 44 -18.17 7.12 -2.65
N ASN A 45 -17.95 8.14 -3.48
CA ASN A 45 -18.52 8.24 -4.83
C ASN A 45 -20.05 7.95 -4.86
N GLY A 46 -20.78 8.49 -3.88
CA GLY A 46 -22.21 8.27 -3.72
C GLY A 46 -22.64 6.90 -3.18
N MET A 47 -21.73 5.91 -3.14
CA MET A 47 -21.98 4.55 -2.66
C MET A 47 -21.79 4.44 -1.15
N GLU A 48 -22.69 3.73 -0.47
CA GLU A 48 -22.60 3.44 0.95
C GLU A 48 -21.77 2.17 1.20
N GLY A 49 -20.71 2.31 2.01
CA GLY A 49 -19.81 1.24 2.38
C GLY A 49 -20.26 0.53 3.66
N ARG A 50 -20.11 -0.78 3.68
CA ARG A 50 -20.30 -1.61 4.89
C ARG A 50 -18.97 -2.23 5.30
N SER A 51 -18.59 -2.09 6.57
CA SER A 51 -17.40 -2.76 7.10
C SER A 51 -17.48 -4.26 6.87
N SER A 52 -16.34 -4.87 6.53
CA SER A 52 -16.26 -6.33 6.46
C SER A 52 -15.97 -6.94 7.84
N GLU A 53 -16.16 -8.26 7.95
CA GLU A 53 -15.84 -9.04 9.16
C GLU A 53 -14.35 -9.42 9.24
N ARG A 54 -13.48 -8.68 8.55
CA ARG A 54 -12.06 -9.03 8.44
C ARG A 54 -11.37 -9.03 9.79
N SER A 55 -10.66 -10.13 10.08
CA SER A 55 -9.83 -10.25 11.28
C SER A 55 -8.68 -9.24 11.28
N PRO A 56 -8.59 -8.35 12.28
CA PRO A 56 -7.46 -7.42 12.42
C PRO A 56 -6.11 -8.13 12.62
N GLY A 57 -6.13 -9.34 13.17
CA GLY A 57 -4.90 -10.14 13.39
C GLY A 57 -4.22 -10.50 12.08
N TRP A 58 -5.00 -10.86 11.07
CA TRP A 58 -4.47 -11.25 9.75
C TRP A 58 -3.80 -10.07 9.03
N VAL A 59 -4.40 -8.88 9.04
CA VAL A 59 -3.79 -7.68 8.43
C VAL A 59 -2.50 -7.30 9.13
N ARG A 60 -2.47 -7.43 10.46
CA ARG A 60 -1.27 -7.18 11.25
C ARG A 60 -0.15 -8.16 10.93
N GLU A 61 -0.46 -9.43 10.74
CA GLU A 61 0.52 -10.45 10.38
C GLU A 61 1.07 -10.24 8.96
N LEU A 62 0.20 -9.95 7.99
CA LEU A 62 0.61 -9.80 6.59
C LEU A 62 1.31 -8.47 6.30
N TYR A 63 0.79 -7.36 6.85
CA TYR A 63 1.22 -6.01 6.52
C TYR A 63 1.87 -5.26 7.68
N GLY A 64 1.99 -5.87 8.87
CA GLY A 64 2.63 -5.23 10.01
C GLY A 64 1.88 -4.01 10.55
N THR A 65 0.58 -3.87 10.26
CA THR A 65 -0.19 -2.68 10.56
C THR A 65 -1.58 -2.96 11.13
N SER A 66 -2.11 -2.00 11.88
CA SER A 66 -3.51 -1.91 12.28
C SER A 66 -4.24 -0.71 11.66
N ASP A 67 -3.53 0.16 10.93
CA ASP A 67 -4.14 1.26 10.17
C ASP A 67 -4.60 0.72 8.81
N PHE A 68 -5.74 0.04 8.84
CA PHE A 68 -6.40 -0.52 7.65
C PHE A 68 -7.92 -0.34 7.72
N VAL A 69 -8.56 -0.37 6.56
CA VAL A 69 -10.01 -0.47 6.43
C VAL A 69 -10.35 -1.43 5.30
N GLU A 70 -11.37 -2.26 5.50
CA GLU A 70 -12.01 -3.01 4.43
C GLU A 70 -13.51 -2.74 4.43
N ARG A 71 -14.05 -2.37 3.27
CA ARG A 71 -15.47 -2.06 3.10
C ARG A 71 -16.00 -2.61 1.80
N LYS A 72 -17.21 -3.18 1.85
CA LYS A 72 -17.98 -3.58 0.68
C LYS A 72 -18.85 -2.42 0.21
N TYR A 73 -18.86 -2.15 -1.09
CA TYR A 73 -19.68 -1.13 -1.74
C TYR A 73 -20.55 -1.81 -2.79
N GLY A 74 -21.88 -1.73 -2.60
CA GLY A 74 -22.82 -2.47 -3.45
C GLY A 74 -22.62 -3.99 -3.37
N ALA A 75 -23.00 -4.69 -4.44
CA ALA A 75 -22.86 -6.15 -4.54
C ALA A 75 -21.48 -6.59 -5.05
N ALA A 76 -20.78 -5.72 -5.78
CA ALA A 76 -19.67 -6.10 -6.65
C ALA A 76 -18.30 -5.60 -6.20
N LEU A 77 -18.22 -4.58 -5.32
CA LEU A 77 -16.94 -3.92 -5.02
C LEU A 77 -16.53 -4.12 -3.56
N THR A 78 -15.25 -4.41 -3.35
CA THR A 78 -14.61 -4.40 -2.03
C THR A 78 -13.39 -3.49 -2.06
N LEU A 79 -13.42 -2.43 -1.27
CA LEU A 79 -12.29 -1.53 -1.04
C LEU A 79 -11.49 -2.03 0.16
N PHE A 80 -10.18 -2.08 0.01
CA PHE A 80 -9.21 -2.27 1.07
C PHE A 80 -8.18 -1.15 0.99
N VAL A 81 -7.97 -0.47 2.11
CA VAL A 81 -6.91 0.52 2.23
C VAL A 81 -6.08 0.17 3.45
N ALA A 82 -4.77 0.11 3.31
CA ALA A 82 -3.88 -0.21 4.41
C ALA A 82 -2.62 0.64 4.35
N ARG A 83 -2.11 1.00 5.53
CA ARG A 83 -0.91 1.81 5.69
C ARG A 83 0.15 1.08 6.48
N SER A 84 1.33 0.91 5.91
CA SER A 84 2.38 0.12 6.52
C SER A 84 3.74 0.79 6.44
N PRO A 85 4.58 0.67 7.50
CA PRO A 85 5.99 1.02 7.45
C PRO A 85 6.83 -0.04 6.71
N ASP A 86 6.23 -1.14 6.25
CA ASP A 86 6.85 -2.12 5.36
C ASP A 86 6.24 -2.00 3.94
N PRO A 87 6.85 -1.17 3.07
CA PRO A 87 6.39 -0.99 1.70
C PRO A 87 6.32 -2.29 0.92
N LYS A 88 7.27 -3.21 1.15
CA LYS A 88 7.37 -4.46 0.39
C LYS A 88 6.15 -5.34 0.60
N GLY A 89 5.64 -5.40 1.82
CA GLY A 89 4.38 -6.08 2.11
C GLY A 89 3.25 -5.58 1.20
N LEU A 90 3.13 -4.26 1.02
CA LEU A 90 2.02 -3.64 0.29
C LEU A 90 2.13 -3.75 -1.24
N TYR A 91 3.31 -3.56 -1.84
CA TYR A 91 3.43 -3.56 -3.31
C TYR A 91 3.75 -4.93 -3.92
N HIS A 92 4.32 -5.88 -3.16
CA HIS A 92 4.75 -7.15 -3.75
C HIS A 92 3.56 -8.09 -4.00
N HIS A 93 2.57 -8.06 -3.11
CA HIS A 93 1.33 -8.83 -3.21
C HIS A 93 0.13 -7.98 -2.76
N PRO A 94 -0.20 -6.89 -3.47
CA PRO A 94 -1.36 -6.04 -3.15
C PRO A 94 -2.66 -6.85 -3.14
N GLU A 95 -2.72 -7.92 -3.93
CA GLU A 95 -3.84 -8.85 -4.03
C GLU A 95 -4.07 -9.67 -2.77
N HIS A 96 -3.04 -9.98 -1.98
CA HIS A 96 -3.24 -10.76 -0.76
C HIS A 96 -4.22 -10.09 0.18
N GLY A 97 -4.28 -8.76 0.13
CA GLY A 97 -5.26 -7.90 0.75
C GLY A 97 -6.66 -8.44 0.52
N VAL A 98 -7.19 -8.48 -0.70
CA VAL A 98 -8.64 -8.70 -0.91
C VAL A 98 -8.96 -9.97 -1.69
N ALA A 99 -7.95 -10.60 -2.28
CA ALA A 99 -8.13 -11.62 -3.30
C ALA A 99 -7.75 -13.04 -2.88
N HIS A 100 -7.44 -13.29 -1.59
CA HIS A 100 -7.15 -14.60 -0.97
C HIS A 100 -6.95 -15.79 -1.94
N GLY A 101 -5.74 -15.93 -2.50
CA GLY A 101 -5.36 -17.06 -3.34
C GLY A 101 -5.77 -16.98 -4.81
N ASP A 102 -6.43 -15.90 -5.23
CA ASP A 102 -6.65 -15.61 -6.65
C ASP A 102 -5.34 -15.12 -7.29
N GLY A 103 -4.91 -15.81 -8.34
CA GLY A 103 -3.80 -15.38 -9.18
C GLY A 103 -4.27 -14.34 -10.19
N TYR A 104 -3.46 -13.29 -10.36
CA TYR A 104 -3.64 -12.31 -11.42
C TYR A 104 -2.58 -12.51 -12.49
N GLU A 105 -3.01 -12.63 -13.74
CA GLU A 105 -2.10 -12.96 -14.85
C GLU A 105 -1.62 -11.72 -15.60
N ARG A 106 -2.35 -10.60 -15.47
CA ARG A 106 -2.09 -9.37 -16.22
C ARG A 106 -2.18 -8.16 -15.31
N ALA A 107 -1.12 -7.37 -15.32
CA ALA A 107 -1.05 -6.04 -14.74
C ALA A 107 -0.77 -5.03 -15.85
N PHE A 108 -1.65 -4.04 -16.04
CA PHE A 108 -1.36 -2.87 -16.86
C PHE A 108 -1.72 -1.59 -16.11
N VAL A 109 -1.14 -0.47 -16.53
CA VAL A 109 -1.36 0.82 -15.87
C VAL A 109 -2.32 1.66 -16.69
N VAL A 110 -3.36 2.16 -16.06
CA VAL A 110 -4.31 3.12 -16.62
C VAL A 110 -4.11 4.46 -15.92
N ARG A 111 -4.27 5.55 -16.69
CA ARG A 111 -4.35 6.91 -16.17
C ARG A 111 -5.68 7.49 -16.58
N ARG A 112 -6.37 8.09 -15.61
CA ARG A 112 -7.63 8.79 -15.85
C ARG A 112 -7.32 10.27 -16.13
N PRO A 113 -7.96 10.90 -17.13
CA PRO A 113 -7.74 12.32 -17.43
C PRO A 113 -7.97 13.24 -16.23
N GLU A 114 -8.87 12.85 -15.33
CA GLU A 114 -9.21 13.59 -14.12
C GLU A 114 -8.10 13.54 -13.06
N HIS A 115 -7.28 12.46 -13.06
CA HIS A 115 -6.20 12.20 -12.12
C HIS A 115 -4.97 11.61 -12.83
N PRO A 116 -4.30 12.38 -13.72
CA PRO A 116 -3.17 11.88 -14.50
C PRO A 116 -1.96 11.50 -13.63
N GLU A 117 -1.87 12.04 -12.43
CA GLU A 117 -0.83 11.77 -11.42
C GLU A 117 -0.97 10.42 -10.73
N VAL A 118 -2.16 9.78 -10.79
CA VAL A 118 -2.42 8.50 -10.13
C VAL A 118 -2.24 7.35 -11.14
N PRO A 119 -1.16 6.55 -11.04
CA PRO A 119 -1.02 5.32 -11.80
C PRO A 119 -1.97 4.27 -11.21
N ILE A 120 -3.03 3.92 -11.94
CA ILE A 120 -3.96 2.88 -11.55
C ILE A 120 -3.50 1.56 -12.15
N PHE A 121 -3.02 0.66 -11.30
CA PHE A 121 -2.65 -0.69 -11.71
C PHE A 121 -3.91 -1.55 -11.78
N VAL A 122 -4.19 -2.07 -12.96
CA VAL A 122 -5.31 -2.96 -13.23
C VAL A 122 -4.82 -4.39 -13.22
N LEU A 123 -5.41 -5.21 -12.37
CA LEU A 123 -5.17 -6.63 -12.24
C LEU A 123 -6.36 -7.43 -12.78
N GLU A 124 -6.10 -8.37 -13.69
CA GLU A 124 -7.13 -9.25 -14.24
C GLU A 124 -6.89 -10.71 -13.81
N SER A 125 -7.93 -11.35 -13.28
CA SER A 125 -7.90 -12.78 -12.93
C SER A 125 -8.41 -13.64 -14.10
N PRO A 126 -8.00 -14.91 -14.19
CA PRO A 126 -8.51 -15.85 -15.19
C PRO A 126 -10.03 -16.08 -15.11
N ARG A 127 -10.62 -15.81 -13.94
CA ARG A 127 -12.06 -15.94 -13.69
C ARG A 127 -12.86 -14.72 -14.14
N GLY A 128 -12.18 -13.68 -14.66
CA GLY A 128 -12.80 -12.44 -15.10
C GLY A 128 -13.02 -11.42 -13.97
N ASP A 129 -12.48 -11.67 -12.78
CA ASP A 129 -12.43 -10.63 -11.73
C ASP A 129 -11.42 -9.58 -12.14
N ARG A 130 -11.80 -8.30 -11.99
CA ARG A 130 -10.90 -7.18 -12.24
C ARG A 130 -10.73 -6.40 -10.96
N SER A 131 -9.47 -6.21 -10.57
CA SER A 131 -9.10 -5.44 -9.38
C SER A 131 -8.22 -4.28 -9.80
N VAL A 132 -8.25 -3.20 -9.05
CA VAL A 132 -7.44 -2.02 -9.31
C VAL A 132 -6.75 -1.56 -8.04
N TYR A 133 -5.53 -1.06 -8.15
CA TYR A 133 -4.83 -0.52 -7.00
C TYR A 133 -3.94 0.67 -7.35
N ALA A 134 -3.59 1.43 -6.32
CA ALA A 134 -2.60 2.50 -6.37
C ALA A 134 -1.79 2.51 -5.08
N LEU A 135 -0.56 3.01 -5.17
CA LEU A 135 0.40 3.07 -4.06
C LEU A 135 0.83 4.51 -3.86
N LEU A 136 0.73 5.01 -2.63
CA LEU A 136 1.15 6.35 -2.22
C LEU A 136 2.25 6.22 -1.17
N TYR A 137 3.37 6.93 -1.35
CA TYR A 137 4.47 6.95 -0.40
C TYR A 137 5.10 8.35 -0.37
N GLU A 138 5.23 8.94 0.82
CA GLU A 138 5.81 10.27 1.02
C GLU A 138 5.17 11.36 0.10
N GLY A 139 3.86 11.28 -0.13
CA GLY A 139 3.12 12.23 -0.95
C GLY A 139 3.19 11.97 -2.46
N GLU A 140 3.95 10.98 -2.91
CA GLU A 140 4.08 10.62 -4.33
C GLU A 140 3.44 9.27 -4.65
N PHE A 141 2.77 9.18 -5.79
CA PHE A 141 2.27 7.90 -6.28
C PHE A 141 3.36 7.07 -6.96
N ILE A 142 3.42 5.79 -6.62
CA ILE A 142 4.44 4.89 -7.12
C ILE A 142 4.00 4.26 -8.45
N GLU A 143 4.63 4.69 -9.54
CA GLU A 143 4.41 4.12 -10.88
C GLU A 143 5.20 2.83 -11.13
N HIS A 144 6.39 2.71 -10.53
CA HIS A 144 7.30 1.59 -10.77
C HIS A 144 7.80 1.00 -9.46
N PRO A 145 7.10 0.01 -8.87
CA PRO A 145 7.44 -0.57 -7.57
C PRO A 145 8.88 -1.11 -7.48
N ILE A 146 9.39 -1.73 -8.54
CA ILE A 146 10.77 -2.25 -8.60
C ILE A 146 11.78 -1.09 -8.55
N ARG A 147 11.54 -0.04 -9.33
CA ARG A 147 12.42 1.14 -9.34
C ARG A 147 12.39 1.85 -7.99
N PHE A 148 11.20 1.99 -7.41
CA PHE A 148 11.01 2.50 -6.06
C PHE A 148 11.84 1.71 -5.04
N GLN A 149 11.78 0.38 -5.07
CA GLN A 149 12.56 -0.47 -4.17
C GLN A 149 14.06 -0.24 -4.32
N LEU A 150 14.57 -0.19 -5.56
CA LEU A 150 16.00 0.03 -5.81
C LEU A 150 16.48 1.41 -5.36
N GLN A 151 15.67 2.44 -5.58
CA GLN A 151 16.00 3.83 -5.21
C GLN A 151 15.97 4.03 -3.69
N ASN A 152 15.03 3.40 -2.99
CA ASN A 152 14.83 3.59 -1.57
C ASN A 152 15.55 2.56 -0.69
N ALA A 153 16.06 1.46 -1.24
CA ALA A 153 16.67 0.38 -0.47
C ALA A 153 17.74 0.87 0.52
N PHE A 154 18.65 1.75 0.08
CA PHE A 154 19.70 2.29 0.96
C PHE A 154 19.15 3.28 1.98
N ALA A 155 18.24 4.16 1.57
CA ALA A 155 17.62 5.12 2.48
C ALA A 155 16.84 4.41 3.60
N LEU A 156 16.13 3.32 3.26
CA LEU A 156 15.37 2.49 4.19
C LEU A 156 16.23 1.75 5.23
N LEU A 157 17.56 1.71 5.08
CA LEU A 157 18.48 1.12 6.09
C LEU A 157 18.84 2.09 7.22
N VAL A 158 18.73 3.39 6.98
CA VAL A 158 19.26 4.43 7.88
C VAL A 158 18.26 5.52 8.22
N ARG A 159 17.16 5.64 7.46
CA ARG A 159 16.08 6.59 7.74
C ARG A 159 14.97 5.95 8.58
N PRO A 160 14.24 6.77 9.36
CA PRO A 160 12.94 6.36 9.89
C PRO A 160 12.03 5.80 8.79
N ARG A 161 11.16 4.86 9.15
CA ARG A 161 10.23 4.26 8.19
C ARG A 161 9.03 5.17 7.98
N SER A 162 8.86 5.66 6.77
CA SER A 162 7.64 6.35 6.34
C SER A 162 6.55 5.35 5.99
N LEU A 163 5.29 5.76 6.12
CA LEU A 163 4.14 4.92 5.81
C LEU A 163 3.88 4.92 4.30
N MET A 164 3.81 3.73 3.71
CA MET A 164 3.20 3.53 2.39
C MET A 164 1.72 3.25 2.57
N THR A 165 0.89 3.80 1.68
CA THR A 165 -0.55 3.55 1.62
C THR A 165 -0.88 2.77 0.35
N LEU A 166 -1.51 1.60 0.52
CA LEU A 166 -2.12 0.83 -0.56
C LEU A 166 -3.60 1.17 -0.60
N PHE A 167 -4.09 1.56 -1.78
CA PHE A 167 -5.51 1.59 -2.09
C PHE A 167 -5.79 0.44 -3.04
N PHE A 168 -6.72 -0.44 -2.70
CA PHE A 168 -7.05 -1.61 -3.51
C PHE A 168 -8.56 -1.78 -3.61
N VAL A 169 -9.08 -1.94 -4.82
CA VAL A 169 -10.49 -2.26 -5.06
C VAL A 169 -10.58 -3.56 -5.82
N ARG A 170 -11.23 -4.55 -5.23
CA ARG A 170 -11.62 -5.79 -5.91
C ARG A 170 -13.00 -5.63 -6.52
N GLY A 171 -13.12 -5.89 -7.81
CA GLY A 171 -14.39 -6.04 -8.50
C GLY A 171 -14.74 -7.50 -8.75
N ASN A 172 -15.93 -7.91 -8.34
CA ASN A 172 -16.54 -9.20 -8.67
C ASN A 172 -17.75 -8.94 -9.58
N PRO A 173 -17.72 -9.36 -10.87
CA PRO A 173 -18.77 -9.07 -11.83
C PRO A 173 -20.03 -9.94 -11.68
N ALA A 174 -20.27 -10.60 -10.54
CA ALA A 174 -21.44 -11.46 -10.32
C ALA A 174 -22.78 -10.72 -10.54
N GLY A 175 -23.24 -10.68 -11.80
CA GLY A 175 -24.48 -10.03 -12.25
C GLY A 175 -24.29 -8.74 -13.06
N ASP A 176 -23.10 -8.14 -13.06
CA ASP A 176 -22.82 -6.87 -13.75
C ASP A 176 -21.84 -7.05 -14.93
N SER A 177 -21.86 -6.13 -15.89
CA SER A 177 -20.85 -6.13 -16.96
C SER A 177 -19.46 -5.84 -16.39
N GLN A 178 -18.44 -6.59 -16.84
CA GLN A 178 -17.05 -6.40 -16.40
C GLN A 178 -16.55 -4.96 -16.60
N ALA A 179 -16.96 -4.31 -17.70
CA ALA A 179 -16.61 -2.92 -17.98
C ALA A 179 -17.21 -1.94 -16.97
N ALA A 180 -18.46 -2.17 -16.53
CA ALA A 180 -19.10 -1.34 -15.50
C ALA A 180 -18.45 -1.51 -14.14
N VAL A 181 -18.09 -2.74 -13.75
CA VAL A 181 -17.38 -3.01 -12.49
C VAL A 181 -15.99 -2.41 -12.50
N ALA A 182 -15.28 -2.49 -13.63
CA ALA A 182 -13.98 -1.84 -13.79
C ALA A 182 -14.06 -0.32 -13.62
N SER A 183 -14.98 0.33 -14.34
CA SER A 183 -15.16 1.79 -14.26
C SER A 183 -15.59 2.23 -12.86
N SER A 184 -16.48 1.47 -12.21
CA SER A 184 -16.94 1.76 -10.85
C SER A 184 -15.84 1.52 -9.81
N GLY A 185 -14.99 0.50 -10.01
CA GLY A 185 -13.86 0.20 -9.15
C GLY A 185 -12.78 1.28 -9.22
N GLU A 186 -12.46 1.77 -10.42
CA GLU A 186 -11.53 2.88 -10.64
C GLU A 186 -12.07 4.18 -10.01
N ALA A 187 -13.36 4.48 -10.20
CA ALA A 187 -13.98 5.66 -9.60
C ALA A 187 -14.03 5.59 -8.06
N LEU A 188 -14.28 4.40 -7.50
CA LEU A 188 -14.22 4.19 -6.04
C LEU A 188 -12.80 4.34 -5.50
N LEU A 189 -11.80 3.83 -6.21
CA LEU A 189 -10.39 3.96 -5.87
C LEU A 189 -9.99 5.44 -5.79
N LEU A 190 -10.30 6.21 -6.83
CA LEU A 190 -10.00 7.64 -6.90
C LEU A 190 -10.73 8.43 -5.81
N ALA A 191 -12.02 8.15 -5.56
CA ALA A 191 -12.75 8.79 -4.47
C ALA A 191 -12.14 8.48 -3.08
N ALA A 192 -11.61 7.27 -2.87
CA ALA A 192 -10.91 6.92 -1.64
C ALA A 192 -9.59 7.70 -1.51
N ILE A 193 -8.85 7.85 -2.61
CA ILE A 193 -7.61 8.62 -2.67
C ILE A 193 -7.88 10.10 -2.36
N ASP A 194 -8.85 10.72 -3.04
CA ASP A 194 -9.21 12.12 -2.83
C ASP A 194 -9.62 12.38 -1.38
N SER A 195 -10.46 11.50 -0.83
CA SER A 195 -10.88 11.62 0.56
C SER A 195 -9.73 11.41 1.55
N PHE A 196 -8.71 10.62 1.19
CA PHE A 196 -7.54 10.42 2.02
C PHE A 196 -6.62 11.64 2.01
N LEU A 197 -6.34 12.18 0.82
CA LEU A 197 -5.49 13.34 0.61
C LEU A 197 -6.13 14.64 1.14
N ALA A 198 -7.46 14.72 1.18
CA ALA A 198 -8.19 15.86 1.75
C ALA A 198 -8.18 15.91 3.29
N GLN A 199 -7.69 14.85 3.96
CA GLN A 199 -7.54 14.89 5.42
C GLN A 199 -6.48 15.94 5.82
N PRO A 200 -6.62 16.56 7.00
CA PRO A 200 -5.60 17.49 7.50
C PRO A 200 -4.30 16.72 7.80
N GLY A 201 -3.38 16.72 6.84
CA GLY A 201 -2.05 16.16 6.99
C GLY A 201 -1.10 17.12 7.69
N THR A 202 -0.08 16.56 8.34
CA THR A 202 1.11 17.31 8.73
C THR A 202 2.10 17.19 7.58
N PRO A 203 2.55 18.29 6.95
CA PRO A 203 3.56 18.21 5.91
C PRO A 203 4.81 17.51 6.47
N LEU A 204 5.27 16.48 5.75
CA LEU A 204 6.50 15.78 6.11
C LEU A 204 7.68 16.78 5.96
N PRO A 205 8.60 16.83 6.93
CA PRO A 205 9.75 17.75 6.93
C PRO A 205 10.79 17.44 5.84
#